data_AF-E4TLS0-F1
#
_entry.id   AF-E4TLS0-F1
#
_cell.length_a   1.000
_cell.length_b   1.000
_cell.length_c   1.000
_cell.angle_alpha   90.00
_cell.angle_beta   90.00
_cell.angle_gamma   90.00
#
_symmetry.space_group_name_H-M   'P 1'
#
loop_
_entity.id
_entity.type
_entity.pdbx_description
1 polymer ?
#
loop_
_entity_poly.entity_id
_entity_poly.type
_entity_poly.pdbx_seq_one_letter_code
_entity_poly.pdbx_strand_id
1 'polypeptide(L)'
;MSPELLKNKNHYKNVLSIMDSTEWLLFISTFIRRKNLITIIYWTYLFIGLVGGVFILFDYNLVTVESRFWIIGITGGLLISLLVSPVLHELIQVIFFKLYGAKHVKFKWNWSLFRFNVQANDFTLSKWRYYGICLVTFSLFSILPFLLAFYADGAILFTLLSLSFFHALYAMKDLAVCSYLYKFPNCYIYSSEQDKTVFYKTLPK
;
A
#
# COMPACT_ATOMS: atom_id res chain seq x y z
N MET A 1 6.07 -9.24 -20.76
CA MET A 1 5.83 -8.07 -21.62
C MET A 1 7.06 -7.20 -21.57
N SER A 2 7.71 -6.91 -22.70
CA SER A 2 8.86 -6.00 -22.73
C SER A 2 8.37 -4.53 -22.76
N PRO A 3 9.13 -3.58 -22.19
CA PRO A 3 8.86 -2.15 -22.31
C PRO A 3 8.72 -1.66 -23.76
N GLU A 4 9.51 -2.23 -24.66
CA GLU A 4 9.52 -1.89 -26.09
C GLU A 4 8.16 -2.16 -26.74
N LEU A 5 7.49 -3.26 -26.38
CA LEU A 5 6.18 -3.60 -26.89
C LEU A 5 5.11 -2.57 -26.48
N LEU A 6 5.20 -2.00 -25.27
CA LEU A 6 4.27 -0.97 -24.80
C LEU A 6 4.41 0.36 -25.56
N LYS A 7 5.57 0.62 -26.18
CA LYS A 7 5.79 1.79 -27.04
C LYS A 7 5.13 1.62 -28.42
N ASN A 8 4.68 0.42 -28.78
CA ASN A 8 3.95 0.20 -30.03
C ASN A 8 2.50 0.73 -29.92
N LYS A 9 2.28 1.91 -30.51
CA LYS A 9 0.99 2.62 -30.50
C LYS A 9 -0.15 1.89 -31.21
N ASN A 10 0.16 0.91 -32.06
CA ASN A 10 -0.86 0.13 -32.76
C ASN A 10 -1.54 -0.91 -31.84
N HIS A 11 -0.91 -1.27 -30.72
CA HIS A 11 -1.42 -2.29 -29.80
C HIS A 11 -1.65 -1.78 -28.38
N TYR A 12 -1.00 -0.69 -27.99
CA TYR A 12 -1.09 -0.14 -26.63
C TYR A 12 -1.32 1.36 -26.65
N LYS A 13 -2.15 1.82 -25.71
CA LYS A 13 -2.43 3.24 -25.49
C LYS A 13 -2.09 3.61 -24.06
N ASN A 14 -1.30 4.68 -23.89
CA ASN A 14 -1.13 5.34 -22.60
C ASN A 14 -2.50 5.96 -22.20
N VAL A 15 -3.03 5.52 -21.05
CA VAL A 15 -4.33 5.96 -20.55
C VAL A 15 -4.22 6.86 -19.32
N LEU A 16 -3.08 6.85 -18.63
CA LEU A 16 -2.82 7.69 -17.47
C LEU A 16 -1.32 7.78 -17.25
N SER A 17 -0.83 8.97 -16.94
CA SER A 17 0.54 9.21 -16.49
C SER A 17 0.47 10.02 -15.21
N ILE A 18 1.23 9.62 -14.21
CA ILE A 18 1.34 10.32 -12.92
C ILE A 18 2.79 10.76 -12.76
N MET A 19 2.98 12.08 -12.63
CA MET A 19 4.28 12.74 -12.63
C MET A 19 4.68 13.28 -11.26
N ASP A 20 3.72 13.76 -10.47
CA ASP A 20 4.00 14.42 -9.20
C ASP A 20 3.12 13.95 -8.04
N SER A 21 3.39 14.52 -6.86
CA SER A 21 2.68 14.24 -5.63
C SER A 21 1.20 14.61 -5.67
N THR A 22 0.84 15.69 -6.35
CA THR A 22 -0.52 16.22 -6.39
C THR A 22 -1.40 15.33 -7.26
N GLU A 23 -0.87 14.89 -8.41
CA GLU A 23 -1.51 13.89 -9.27
C GLU A 23 -1.69 12.55 -8.54
N TRP A 24 -0.70 12.13 -7.75
CA TRP A 24 -0.83 10.96 -6.88
C TRP A 24 -1.94 11.11 -5.85
N LEU A 25 -2.05 12.25 -5.17
CA LEU A 25 -3.11 12.49 -4.19
C LEU A 25 -4.49 12.46 -4.85
N LEU A 26 -4.63 13.10 -6.01
CA LEU A 26 -5.88 13.08 -6.78
C LEU A 26 -6.23 11.66 -7.22
N PHE A 27 -5.25 10.90 -7.71
CA PHE A 27 -5.41 9.51 -8.10
C PHE A 27 -5.88 8.65 -6.92
N ILE A 28 -5.19 8.75 -5.77
CA ILE A 28 -5.52 7.97 -4.57
C ILE A 28 -6.94 8.29 -4.12
N SER A 29 -7.27 9.58 -3.94
CA SER A 29 -8.61 10.02 -3.53
C SER A 29 -9.69 9.53 -4.50
N THR A 30 -9.42 9.56 -5.81
CA THR A 30 -10.37 9.12 -6.83
C THR A 30 -10.63 7.62 -6.77
N PHE A 31 -9.60 6.79 -6.61
CA PHE A 31 -9.72 5.34 -6.73
C PHE A 31 -9.99 4.64 -5.40
N ILE A 32 -9.62 5.21 -4.26
CA ILE A 32 -9.95 4.63 -2.95
C ILE A 32 -11.44 4.79 -2.59
N ARG A 33 -12.10 5.81 -3.14
CA ARG A 33 -13.54 6.07 -2.92
C ARG A 33 -14.46 5.30 -3.86
N ARG A 34 -13.93 4.61 -4.87
CA ARG A 34 -14.75 3.81 -5.77
C ARG A 34 -15.30 2.61 -5.05
N LYS A 35 -16.47 2.12 -5.47
CA LYS A 35 -17.04 0.88 -4.94
C LYS A 35 -16.59 -0.30 -5.80
N ASN A 36 -15.58 -1.02 -5.34
CA ASN A 36 -15.20 -2.34 -5.85
C ASN A 36 -14.74 -3.26 -4.72
N LEU A 37 -14.43 -4.52 -5.03
CA LEU A 37 -14.06 -5.50 -4.02
C LEU A 37 -12.84 -5.07 -3.19
N ILE A 38 -11.81 -4.50 -3.81
CA ILE A 38 -10.58 -4.07 -3.13
C ILE A 38 -10.88 -2.98 -2.10
N THR A 39 -11.62 -1.95 -2.51
CA THR A 39 -11.98 -0.83 -1.63
C THR A 39 -12.98 -1.25 -0.57
N ILE A 40 -13.92 -2.16 -0.87
CA ILE A 40 -14.86 -2.67 0.13
C ILE A 40 -14.10 -3.41 1.23
N ILE A 41 -13.20 -4.34 0.86
CA ILE A 41 -12.37 -5.06 1.83
C ILE A 41 -11.55 -4.07 2.67
N TYR A 42 -10.93 -3.08 2.04
CA TYR A 42 -10.14 -2.06 2.74
C TYR A 42 -10.95 -1.24 3.74
N TRP A 43 -12.10 -0.69 3.32
CA TRP A 43 -12.95 0.12 4.19
C TRP A 43 -13.58 -0.70 5.31
N THR A 44 -13.98 -1.95 5.02
CA THR A 44 -14.44 -2.88 6.06
C THR A 44 -13.35 -3.17 7.07
N TYR A 45 -12.10 -3.38 6.62
CA TYR A 45 -10.96 -3.60 7.51
C TYR A 45 -10.72 -2.38 8.43
N LEU A 46 -10.69 -1.16 7.87
CA LEU A 46 -10.55 0.05 8.67
C LEU A 46 -11.72 0.25 9.65
N PHE A 47 -12.95 -0.05 9.22
CA PHE A 47 -14.14 0.06 10.06
C PHE A 47 -14.11 -0.92 11.22
N ILE A 48 -13.74 -2.19 10.98
CA ILE A 48 -13.55 -3.19 12.04
C ILE A 48 -12.46 -2.74 13.01
N GLY A 49 -11.32 -2.25 12.51
CA GLY A 49 -10.24 -1.72 13.35
C GLY A 49 -10.69 -0.55 14.22
N LEU A 50 -11.49 0.38 13.66
CA LEU A 50 -12.06 1.51 14.40
C LEU A 50 -13.04 1.04 15.48
N VAL A 51 -14.00 0.19 15.14
CA VAL A 51 -14.98 -0.35 16.10
C VAL A 51 -14.28 -1.15 17.20
N GLY A 52 -13.32 -1.99 16.84
CA GLY A 52 -12.51 -2.75 17.80
C GLY A 52 -11.69 -1.83 18.72
N GLY A 53 -11.06 -0.80 18.18
CA GLY A 53 -10.33 0.20 18.97
C GLY A 53 -11.23 0.94 19.96
N VAL A 54 -12.43 1.36 19.50
CA VAL A 54 -13.43 1.99 20.37
C VAL A 54 -13.92 1.02 21.45
N PHE A 55 -14.21 -0.23 21.10
CA PHE A 55 -14.64 -1.26 22.06
C PHE A 55 -13.60 -1.47 23.16
N ILE A 56 -12.32 -1.57 22.81
CA ILE A 56 -11.22 -1.73 23.77
C ILE A 56 -11.18 -0.55 24.75
N LEU A 57 -11.45 0.69 24.31
CA LEU A 57 -11.47 1.86 25.19
C LEU A 57 -12.63 1.86 26.21
N PHE A 58 -13.70 1.10 25.97
CA PHE A 58 -14.82 0.96 26.88
C PHE A 58 -14.78 -0.31 27.73
N ASP A 59 -13.90 -1.26 27.42
CA ASP A 59 -13.70 -2.45 28.24
C ASP A 59 -12.79 -2.13 29.43
N TYR A 60 -13.40 -2.02 30.61
CA TYR A 60 -12.70 -1.71 31.85
C TYR A 60 -11.57 -2.70 32.15
N ASN A 61 -11.70 -3.98 31.80
CA ASN A 61 -10.64 -4.97 32.07
C ASN A 61 -9.41 -4.76 31.16
N LEU A 62 -9.63 -4.31 29.92
CA LEU A 62 -8.54 -4.03 28.98
C LEU A 62 -7.90 -2.64 29.23
N VAL A 63 -8.67 -1.69 29.78
CA VAL A 63 -8.20 -0.33 30.08
C VAL A 63 -7.53 -0.22 31.46
N THR A 64 -7.91 -1.06 32.43
CA THR A 64 -7.41 -0.94 33.81
C THR A 64 -6.10 -1.66 34.11
N VAL A 65 -5.59 -2.49 33.20
CA VAL A 65 -4.21 -2.99 33.31
C VAL A 65 -3.25 -1.84 33.01
N GLU A 66 -2.70 -1.23 34.07
CA GLU A 66 -1.60 -0.25 34.02
C GLU A 66 -1.81 0.92 33.04
N SER A 67 -2.90 1.66 33.26
CA SER A 67 -3.49 2.85 32.58
C SER A 67 -2.67 3.81 31.66
N ARG A 68 -1.35 3.68 31.53
CA ARG A 68 -0.47 4.54 30.71
C ARG A 68 0.22 3.80 29.56
N PHE A 69 0.29 2.47 29.60
CA PHE A 69 1.04 1.72 28.58
C PHE A 69 0.36 1.67 27.21
N TRP A 70 -0.95 1.92 27.13
CA TRP A 70 -1.65 2.04 25.85
C TRP A 70 -1.16 3.24 25.03
N ILE A 71 -0.84 4.37 25.67
CA ILE A 71 -0.26 5.54 24.99
C ILE A 71 1.11 5.17 24.41
N ILE A 72 1.92 4.47 25.21
CA ILE A 72 3.24 3.99 24.78
C ILE A 72 3.09 3.04 23.59
N GLY A 73 2.14 2.10 23.65
CA GLY A 73 1.88 1.17 22.57
C GLY A 73 1.37 1.85 21.30
N ILE A 74 0.37 2.73 21.40
CA ILE A 74 -0.13 3.49 20.24
C ILE A 74 0.98 4.31 19.61
N THR A 75 1.76 5.03 20.43
CA THR A 75 2.89 5.85 19.97
C THR A 75 3.97 4.98 19.33
N GLY A 76 4.30 3.85 19.94
CA GLY A 76 5.25 2.87 19.41
C GLY A 76 4.82 2.33 18.05
N GLY A 77 3.56 1.90 17.92
CA GLY A 77 3.01 1.42 16.65
C GLY A 77 2.99 2.50 15.57
N LEU A 78 2.67 3.75 15.93
CA LEU A 78 2.72 4.89 15.01
C LEU A 78 4.15 5.15 14.52
N LEU A 79 5.13 5.18 15.43
CA LEU A 79 6.54 5.36 15.07
C LEU A 79 7.05 4.23 14.17
N ILE A 80 6.70 2.98 14.47
CA ILE A 80 7.03 1.83 13.62
C ILE A 80 6.37 2.00 12.24
N SER A 81 5.09 2.38 12.17
CA SER A 81 4.38 2.61 10.90
C SER A 81 4.93 3.75 10.05
N LEU A 82 5.48 4.79 10.67
CA LEU A 82 5.99 5.97 9.95
C LEU A 82 7.48 5.87 9.60
N LEU A 83 8.28 5.16 10.40
CA LEU A 83 9.73 5.12 10.24
C LEU A 83 10.23 3.78 9.69
N VAL A 84 9.71 2.68 10.21
CA VAL A 84 10.22 1.33 9.90
C VAL A 84 9.42 0.69 8.78
N SER A 85 8.09 0.68 8.92
CA SER A 85 7.18 0.04 7.98
C SER A 85 7.32 0.55 6.55
N PRO A 86 7.48 1.86 6.24
CA PRO A 86 7.61 2.32 4.86
C PRO A 86 8.90 1.82 4.21
N VAL A 87 10.01 1.78 4.96
CA VAL A 87 11.28 1.24 4.46
C VAL A 87 11.14 -0.24 4.16
N LEU A 88 10.60 -1.03 5.09
CA LEU A 88 10.42 -2.47 4.90
C LEU A 88 9.39 -2.79 3.80
N HIS A 89 8.30 -2.01 3.72
CA HIS A 89 7.28 -2.14 2.68
C HIS A 89 7.91 -2.02 1.30
N GLU A 90 8.64 -0.95 1.07
CA GLU A 90 9.26 -0.67 -0.22
C GLU A 90 10.38 -1.68 -0.52
N LEU A 91 11.14 -2.16 0.48
CA LEU A 91 12.10 -3.26 0.30
C LEU A 91 11.43 -4.55 -0.17
N ILE A 92 10.26 -4.89 0.36
CA ILE A 92 9.49 -6.05 -0.13
C ILE A 92 9.08 -5.82 -1.59
N GLN A 93 8.63 -4.61 -1.96
CA GLN A 93 8.34 -4.29 -3.36
C GLN A 93 9.57 -4.51 -4.26
N VAL A 94 10.77 -4.09 -3.83
CA VAL A 94 12.04 -4.33 -4.55
C VAL A 94 12.28 -5.82 -4.76
N ILE A 95 12.11 -6.64 -3.72
CA ILE A 95 12.31 -8.09 -3.80
C ILE A 95 11.40 -8.66 -4.89
N PHE A 96 10.12 -8.31 -4.89
CA PHE A 96 9.20 -8.77 -5.93
C PHE A 96 9.54 -8.23 -7.31
N PHE A 97 9.95 -6.97 -7.45
CA PHE A 97 10.41 -6.44 -8.73
C PHE A 97 11.60 -7.24 -9.27
N LYS A 98 12.58 -7.55 -8.42
CA LYS A 98 13.73 -8.40 -8.78
C LYS A 98 13.29 -9.82 -9.17
N LEU A 99 12.41 -10.45 -8.39
CA LEU A 99 11.85 -11.77 -8.69
C LEU A 99 11.06 -11.79 -10.00
N TYR A 100 10.42 -10.68 -10.37
CA TYR A 100 9.68 -10.56 -11.63
C TYR A 100 10.55 -10.11 -12.82
N GLY A 101 11.86 -9.94 -12.62
CA GLY A 101 12.85 -9.70 -13.67
C GLY A 101 13.26 -8.24 -13.85
N ALA A 102 12.98 -7.35 -12.89
CA ALA A 102 13.46 -5.97 -12.95
C ALA A 102 14.98 -5.92 -12.80
N LYS A 103 15.68 -5.42 -13.83
CA LYS A 103 17.15 -5.31 -13.80
C LYS A 103 17.60 -4.20 -12.85
N HIS A 104 16.98 -3.04 -12.96
CA HIS A 104 17.35 -1.84 -12.20
C HIS A 104 16.19 -1.33 -11.36
N VAL A 105 16.48 -1.06 -10.09
CA VAL A 105 15.52 -0.52 -9.13
C VAL A 105 16.15 0.71 -8.49
N LYS A 106 15.43 1.82 -8.48
CA LYS A 106 15.83 3.08 -7.87
C LYS A 106 15.01 3.30 -6.60
N PHE A 107 15.69 3.82 -5.58
CA PHE A 107 15.08 4.29 -4.35
C PHE A 107 15.03 5.81 -4.38
N LYS A 108 13.89 6.39 -4.01
CA LYS A 108 13.73 7.84 -3.92
C LYS A 108 13.07 8.19 -2.61
N TRP A 109 13.71 9.10 -1.88
CA TRP A 109 13.10 9.70 -0.70
C TRP A 109 12.45 11.03 -1.08
N ASN A 110 11.16 11.17 -0.80
CA ASN A 110 10.45 12.43 -0.90
C ASN A 110 10.28 13.01 0.50
N TRP A 111 11.16 13.97 0.85
CA TRP A 111 11.16 14.63 2.14
C TRP A 111 9.91 15.48 2.40
N SER A 112 9.32 16.09 1.36
CA SER A 112 8.13 16.93 1.54
C SER A 112 6.89 16.11 1.93
N LEU A 113 6.88 14.82 1.59
CA LEU A 113 5.80 13.90 1.95
C LEU A 113 6.19 12.86 2.99
N PHE A 114 7.43 12.88 3.48
CA PHE A 114 8.01 11.78 4.28
C PHE A 114 7.73 10.40 3.67
N ARG A 115 7.88 10.28 2.35
CA ARG A 115 7.60 9.03 1.61
C ARG A 115 8.89 8.45 1.06
N PHE A 116 9.11 7.18 1.38
CA PHE A 116 10.07 6.36 0.66
C PHE A 116 9.35 5.71 -0.52
N ASN A 117 9.91 5.80 -1.72
CA ASN A 117 9.31 5.24 -2.91
C ASN A 117 10.35 4.44 -3.69
N VAL A 118 9.92 3.28 -4.19
CA VAL A 118 10.73 2.44 -5.07
C VAL A 118 10.17 2.46 -6.48
N GLN A 119 11.07 2.51 -7.44
CA GLN A 119 10.72 2.43 -8.85
C GLN A 119 11.63 1.45 -9.59
N ALA A 120 11.03 0.51 -10.32
CA ALA A 120 11.75 -0.37 -11.23
C ALA A 120 11.85 0.29 -12.62
N ASN A 121 13.07 0.64 -13.06
CA ASN A 121 13.27 1.29 -14.36
C ASN A 121 13.08 0.30 -15.49
N ASP A 122 12.48 0.77 -16.59
CA ASP A 122 12.21 -0.02 -17.78
C ASP A 122 11.60 -1.38 -17.46
N PHE A 123 10.68 -1.36 -16.51
CA PHE A 123 10.02 -2.54 -16.05
C PHE A 123 8.53 -2.41 -16.21
N THR A 124 7.92 -3.47 -16.72
CA THR A 124 6.48 -3.55 -16.93
C THR A 124 5.88 -4.53 -15.94
N LEU A 125 4.86 -4.09 -15.22
CA LEU A 125 4.17 -4.89 -14.23
C LEU A 125 2.73 -5.11 -14.67
N SER A 126 2.31 -6.38 -14.67
CA SER A 126 0.92 -6.75 -14.92
C SER A 126 0.11 -6.60 -13.63
N LYS A 127 -1.22 -6.49 -13.80
CA LYS A 127 -2.18 -6.45 -12.70
C LYS A 127 -1.94 -7.53 -11.63
N TRP A 128 -1.84 -8.79 -12.05
CA TRP A 128 -1.72 -9.92 -11.12
C TRP A 128 -0.42 -9.88 -10.31
N ARG A 129 0.68 -9.45 -10.94
CA ARG A 129 1.96 -9.28 -10.25
C ARG A 129 1.87 -8.16 -9.21
N TYR A 130 1.25 -7.02 -9.57
CA TYR A 130 1.06 -5.93 -8.62
C TYR A 130 0.13 -6.32 -7.45
N TYR A 131 -0.95 -7.07 -7.74
CA TYR A 131 -1.83 -7.59 -6.70
C TYR A 131 -1.09 -8.50 -5.73
N GLY A 132 -0.21 -9.36 -6.22
CA GLY A 132 0.64 -10.21 -5.37
C GLY A 132 1.51 -9.38 -4.43
N ILE A 133 2.17 -8.34 -4.93
CA ILE A 133 2.98 -7.42 -4.12
C ILE A 133 2.12 -6.75 -3.04
N CYS A 134 1.01 -6.14 -3.45
CA CYS A 134 0.11 -5.42 -2.55
C CYS A 134 -0.48 -6.34 -1.48
N LEU A 135 -0.83 -7.57 -1.84
CA LEU A 135 -1.37 -8.55 -0.90
C LEU A 135 -0.32 -8.91 0.15
N VAL A 136 0.93 -9.17 -0.25
CA VAL A 136 2.00 -9.54 0.69
C VAL A 136 2.34 -8.40 1.63
N THR A 137 2.53 -7.18 1.11
CA THR A 137 2.84 -6.01 1.96
C THR A 137 1.69 -5.69 2.91
N PHE A 138 0.45 -5.69 2.43
CA PHE A 138 -0.72 -5.44 3.29
C PHE A 138 -0.92 -6.56 4.33
N SER A 139 -0.68 -7.82 3.95
CA SER A 139 -0.80 -8.93 4.89
C SER A 139 0.24 -8.85 6.00
N LEU A 140 1.49 -8.53 5.68
CA LEU A 140 2.60 -8.51 6.64
C LEU A 140 2.51 -7.35 7.64
N PHE A 141 2.07 -6.17 7.22
CA PHE A 141 2.09 -4.97 8.07
C PHE A 141 0.71 -4.51 8.55
N SER A 142 -0.37 -5.06 7.99
CA SER A 142 -1.73 -4.77 8.47
C SER A 142 -2.42 -6.00 9.02
N ILE A 143 -2.57 -7.07 8.23
CA ILE A 143 -3.36 -8.24 8.68
C ILE A 143 -2.65 -9.01 9.79
N LEU A 144 -1.37 -9.32 9.63
CA LEU A 144 -0.62 -10.12 10.60
C LEU A 144 -0.50 -9.41 11.97
N PRO A 145 -0.15 -8.12 12.07
CA PRO A 145 -0.15 -7.43 13.36
C PRO A 145 -1.55 -7.38 13.99
N PHE A 146 -2.60 -7.19 13.19
CA PHE A 146 -3.98 -7.25 13.69
C PHE A 146 -4.33 -8.61 14.28
N LEU A 147 -3.91 -9.72 13.64
CA LEU A 147 -4.14 -11.07 14.16
C LEU A 147 -3.31 -11.36 15.41
N LEU A 148 -2.04 -10.93 15.43
CA LEU A 148 -1.16 -11.10 16.59
C LEU A 148 -1.65 -10.30 17.81
N ALA A 149 -2.36 -9.19 17.59
CA ALA A 149 -2.94 -8.39 18.66
C ALA A 149 -3.89 -9.22 19.56
N PHE A 150 -4.63 -10.19 19.01
CA PHE A 150 -5.52 -11.05 19.81
C PHE A 150 -4.78 -11.97 20.81
N TYR A 151 -3.47 -12.10 20.66
CA TYR A 151 -2.62 -12.92 21.53
C TYR A 151 -1.65 -12.07 22.37
N ALA A 152 -1.79 -10.74 22.32
CA ALA A 152 -0.94 -9.80 23.03
C ALA A 152 -1.73 -9.04 24.09
N ASP A 153 -1.02 -8.54 25.08
CA ASP A 153 -1.53 -7.70 26.14
C ASP A 153 -0.69 -6.41 26.28
N GLY A 154 -1.12 -5.53 27.18
CA GLY A 154 -0.40 -4.31 27.54
C GLY A 154 0.02 -3.45 26.35
N ALA A 155 1.25 -2.92 26.38
CA ALA A 155 1.78 -2.06 25.33
C ALA A 155 1.89 -2.76 23.95
N ILE A 156 2.13 -4.08 23.93
CA ILE A 156 2.34 -4.83 22.69
C ILE A 156 1.03 -4.91 21.90
N LEU A 157 -0.09 -5.19 22.57
CA LEU A 157 -1.43 -5.15 21.98
C LEU A 157 -1.67 -3.84 21.21
N PHE A 158 -1.48 -2.71 21.89
CA PHE A 158 -1.71 -1.39 21.30
C PHE A 158 -0.69 -1.04 20.22
N THR A 159 0.55 -1.52 20.34
CA THR A 159 1.58 -1.38 19.29
C THR A 159 1.17 -2.09 18.02
N LEU A 160 0.71 -3.33 18.12
CA LEU A 160 0.30 -4.15 16.98
C LEU A 160 -0.95 -3.58 16.30
N LEU A 161 -1.95 -3.16 17.07
CA LEU A 161 -3.16 -2.51 16.53
C LEU A 161 -2.85 -1.17 15.86
N SER A 162 -2.01 -0.34 16.49
CA SER A 162 -1.58 0.95 15.93
C SER A 162 -0.76 0.75 14.65
N LEU A 163 0.21 -0.18 14.66
CA LEU A 163 0.99 -0.55 13.47
C LEU A 163 0.09 -0.98 12.32
N SER A 164 -0.83 -1.90 12.62
CA SER A 164 -1.82 -2.43 11.69
C SER A 164 -2.63 -1.32 11.01
N PHE A 165 -3.17 -0.41 11.82
CA PHE A 165 -4.03 0.68 11.37
C PHE A 165 -3.27 1.74 10.57
N PHE A 166 -2.15 2.26 11.10
CA PHE A 166 -1.40 3.32 10.42
C PHE A 166 -0.70 2.81 9.15
N HIS A 167 -0.25 1.56 9.11
CA HIS A 167 0.21 0.97 7.84
C HIS A 167 -0.94 0.88 6.83
N ALA A 168 -2.16 0.50 7.25
CA ALA A 168 -3.30 0.43 6.32
C ALA A 168 -3.65 1.80 5.73
N LEU A 169 -3.48 2.89 6.50
CA LEU A 169 -3.61 4.26 5.98
C LEU A 169 -2.49 4.61 4.98
N TYR A 170 -1.25 4.23 5.27
CA TYR A 170 -0.11 4.42 4.37
C TYR A 170 -0.27 3.65 3.05
N ALA A 171 -0.67 2.38 3.13
CA ALA A 171 -0.87 1.46 2.00
C ALA A 171 -2.03 1.85 1.07
N MET A 172 -2.74 2.95 1.37
CA MET A 172 -3.82 3.48 0.54
C MET A 172 -3.37 3.76 -0.91
N LYS A 173 -2.10 4.15 -1.12
CA LYS A 173 -1.49 4.30 -2.45
C LYS A 173 -1.63 3.02 -3.26
N ASP A 174 -1.11 1.91 -2.74
CA ASP A 174 -1.07 0.65 -3.48
C ASP A 174 -2.46 0.04 -3.64
N LEU A 175 -3.34 0.23 -2.66
CA LEU A 175 -4.74 -0.18 -2.76
C LEU A 175 -5.51 0.65 -3.80
N ALA A 176 -5.21 1.94 -3.95
CA ALA A 176 -5.79 2.76 -5.01
C ALA A 176 -5.34 2.30 -6.41
N VAL A 177 -4.06 1.93 -6.57
CA VAL A 177 -3.58 1.32 -7.81
C VAL A 177 -4.25 -0.02 -8.06
N CYS A 178 -4.43 -0.85 -7.03
CA CYS A 178 -5.19 -2.10 -7.15
C CYS A 178 -6.65 -1.85 -7.58
N SER A 179 -7.31 -0.87 -6.97
CA SER A 179 -8.67 -0.41 -7.33
C SER A 179 -8.75 0.08 -8.79
N TYR A 180 -7.72 0.80 -9.26
CA TYR A 180 -7.61 1.21 -10.67
C TYR A 180 -7.54 0.00 -11.61
N LEU A 181 -6.64 -0.94 -11.33
CA LEU A 181 -6.46 -2.17 -12.11
C LEU A 181 -7.66 -3.12 -12.01
N TYR A 182 -8.45 -3.02 -10.94
CA TYR A 182 -9.73 -3.72 -10.83
C TYR A 182 -10.69 -3.24 -11.93
N LYS A 183 -10.82 -1.92 -12.10
CA LYS A 183 -11.67 -1.32 -13.15
C LYS A 183 -11.10 -1.53 -14.55
N PHE A 184 -9.79 -1.51 -14.70
CA PHE A 184 -9.11 -1.62 -16.00
C PHE A 184 -8.21 -2.87 -16.02
N PRO A 185 -8.78 -4.08 -16.22
CA PRO A 185 -8.04 -5.33 -16.04
C PRO A 185 -6.92 -5.55 -17.06
N ASN A 186 -7.02 -4.98 -18.25
CA ASN A 186 -6.02 -5.08 -19.32
C ASN A 186 -5.01 -3.91 -19.28
N CYS A 187 -4.71 -3.41 -18.09
CA CYS A 187 -3.70 -2.37 -17.89
C CYS A 187 -2.38 -2.92 -17.36
N TYR A 188 -1.30 -2.29 -17.81
CA TYR A 188 0.06 -2.53 -17.37
C TYR A 188 0.62 -1.27 -16.74
N ILE A 189 1.38 -1.43 -15.66
CA ILE A 189 2.12 -0.35 -15.02
C ILE A 189 3.52 -0.33 -15.62
N TYR A 190 3.95 0.83 -16.07
CA TYR A 190 5.29 1.08 -16.57
C TYR A 190 5.89 2.27 -15.84
N SER A 191 7.15 2.13 -15.47
CA SER A 191 7.93 3.16 -14.81
C SER A 191 9.01 3.66 -15.75
N SER A 192 8.89 4.92 -16.19
CA SER A 192 9.83 5.51 -17.15
C SER A 192 11.04 6.12 -16.46
N GLU A 193 12.11 6.37 -17.24
CA GLU A 193 13.33 7.02 -16.77
C GLU A 193 13.13 8.44 -16.21
N GLN A 194 12.01 9.09 -16.52
CA GLN A 194 11.66 10.44 -16.04
C GLN A 194 10.91 10.43 -14.69
N ASP A 195 11.04 9.36 -13.91
CA ASP A 195 10.33 9.12 -12.64
C ASP A 195 8.79 9.15 -12.77
N LYS A 196 8.25 8.87 -13.96
CA LYS A 196 6.80 8.85 -14.21
C LYS A 196 6.24 7.45 -14.07
N THR A 197 5.10 7.31 -13.41
CA THR A 197 4.30 6.07 -13.43
C THR A 197 3.26 6.19 -14.52
N VAL A 198 3.32 5.29 -15.50
CA VAL A 198 2.46 5.29 -16.68
C VAL A 198 1.63 4.02 -16.73
N PHE A 199 0.35 4.15 -17.03
CA PHE A 199 -0.58 3.04 -17.23
C PHE A 199 -0.87 2.89 -18.71
N TYR A 200 -0.62 1.69 -19.24
CA TYR A 200 -0.89 1.33 -20.63
C TYR A 200 -2.04 0.34 -20.71
N LYS A 201 -2.98 0.56 -21.63
CA LYS A 201 -4.08 -0.36 -21.93
C LYS A 201 -3.86 -1.03 -23.29
N THR A 202 -4.16 -2.32 -23.39
CA THR A 202 -4.22 -3.02 -24.69
C THR A 202 -5.41 -2.55 -25.52
N LEU A 203 -5.20 -2.28 -26.80
CA LEU A 203 -6.26 -1.96 -27.75
C LEU A 203 -7.00 -3.24 -28.18
N PRO A 204 -8.32 -3.18 -28.43
CA PRO A 204 -9.02 -4.29 -29.07
C PRO A 204 -8.38 -4.59 -30.43
N LYS A 205 -8.27 -5.87 -30.75
CA LYS A 205 -7.83 -6.32 -32.09
C LYS A 205 -8.88 -5.97 -33.13
#